data_AF-A0A7H0Y2Z1-F1
#
_entry.id   AF-A0A7H0Y2Z1-F1
#
_cell.length_a   1.000
_cell.length_b   1.000
_cell.length_c   1.000
_cell.angle_alpha   90.00
_cell.angle_beta   90.00
_cell.angle_gamma   90.00
#
_symmetry.space_group_name_H-M   'P 1'
#
loop_
_entity.id
_entity.type
_entity.pdbx_description
1 polymer ?
#
loop_
_entity_poly.entity_id
_entity_poly.type
_entity_poly.pdbx_seq_one_letter_code
_entity_poly.pdbx_strand_id
1 'polypeptide(L)'
;MKSIIKARTTKKIYYMERSQPLSWWGYSIGSGDFKYNDKSDNDGRLGFKKTKDLELVTLKETDQFHRLLDKGESISIEGNHYEIAEVVHGVDGIMEYWVDVEYDDEKSRDKALKEIELREAFLEGRKVESEKVKLINTDHIVSSVLHEEATVSKKARKILNKLKKARSKK
;
A
#
# COMPACT_ATOMS: atom_id res chain seq x y z
N MET A 1 31.30 39.11 6.09
CA MET A 1 30.08 39.19 6.92
C MET A 1 29.78 37.78 7.36
N LYS A 2 29.64 37.53 8.66
CA LYS A 2 29.44 36.16 9.13
C LYS A 2 28.05 35.67 8.73
N SER A 3 28.01 34.53 8.06
CA SER A 3 26.80 33.91 7.54
C SER A 3 26.71 32.46 8.01
N ILE A 4 25.52 32.06 8.44
CA ILE A 4 25.20 30.71 8.91
C ILE A 4 24.11 30.16 8.01
N ILE A 5 24.37 29.01 7.40
CA ILE A 5 23.42 28.33 6.53
C ILE A 5 22.81 27.18 7.31
N LYS A 6 21.50 27.21 7.49
CA LYS A 6 20.73 26.24 8.27
C LYS A 6 19.74 25.50 7.38
N ALA A 7 19.64 24.20 7.55
CA ALA A 7 18.63 23.37 6.91
C ALA A 7 17.46 23.10 7.85
N ARG A 8 16.25 23.24 7.31
CA ARG A 8 15.02 22.66 7.85
C ARG A 8 14.81 21.33 7.16
N THR A 9 15.07 20.23 7.85
CA THR A 9 14.94 18.92 7.25
C THR A 9 13.55 18.35 7.51
N THR A 10 12.92 17.80 6.46
CA THR A 10 11.71 16.98 6.59
C THR A 10 12.01 15.58 6.08
N LYS A 11 11.53 14.57 6.81
CA LYS A 11 11.76 13.17 6.46
C LYS A 11 10.50 12.58 5.82
N LYS A 12 10.63 12.05 4.62
CA LYS A 12 9.59 11.26 3.96
C LYS A 12 9.71 9.81 4.42
N ILE A 13 8.71 9.35 5.16
CA ILE A 13 8.58 7.97 5.61
C ILE A 13 7.53 7.28 4.74
N TYR A 14 7.95 6.21 4.09
CA TYR A 14 7.11 5.41 3.20
C TYR A 14 6.45 4.25 3.94
N TYR A 15 5.27 3.85 3.49
CA TYR A 15 4.49 2.73 4.05
C TYR A 15 3.56 2.14 2.98
N MET A 16 3.03 0.95 3.23
CA MET A 16 2.02 0.36 2.37
C MET A 16 0.64 0.94 2.71
N GLU A 17 0.07 1.69 1.77
CA GLU A 17 -1.26 2.28 1.89
C GLU A 17 -2.30 1.41 1.18
N ARG A 18 -3.52 1.36 1.71
CA ARG A 18 -4.63 0.67 1.04
C ARG A 18 -4.97 1.36 -0.29
N SER A 19 -4.92 0.59 -1.38
CA SER A 19 -5.54 0.96 -2.64
C SER A 19 -7.04 0.71 -2.51
N GLN A 20 -7.83 1.76 -2.28
CA GLN A 20 -9.29 1.66 -2.32
C GLN A 20 -9.79 2.10 -3.70
N PRO A 21 -10.74 1.37 -4.31
CA PRO A 21 -11.49 1.90 -5.44
C PRO A 21 -12.26 3.14 -4.96
N LEU A 22 -12.20 4.21 -5.73
CA LEU A 22 -13.00 5.42 -5.48
C LEU A 22 -14.47 5.01 -5.32
N SER A 23 -15.07 5.28 -4.15
CA SER A 23 -16.51 5.10 -4.01
C SER A 23 -17.22 6.12 -4.91
N TRP A 24 -18.32 5.73 -5.55
CA TRP A 24 -19.15 6.63 -6.40
C TRP A 24 -19.60 7.90 -5.65
N TRP A 25 -19.62 7.83 -4.32
CA TRP A 25 -20.05 8.90 -3.42
C TRP A 25 -18.89 9.78 -2.89
N GLY A 26 -17.66 9.60 -3.39
CA GLY A 26 -16.53 10.48 -3.08
C GLY A 26 -15.96 10.37 -1.66
N TYR A 27 -16.44 9.42 -0.83
CA TYR A 27 -15.89 9.19 0.50
C TYR A 27 -14.73 8.18 0.42
N SER A 28 -13.51 8.66 0.66
CA SER A 28 -12.34 7.82 0.97
C SER A 28 -12.21 7.68 2.49
N ILE A 29 -12.63 6.54 3.04
CA ILE A 29 -12.47 6.25 4.48
C ILE A 29 -11.04 5.73 4.70
N GLY A 30 -10.19 6.62 5.20
CA GLY A 30 -8.94 6.31 5.89
C GLY A 30 -7.80 5.78 5.01
N SER A 31 -6.94 6.68 4.54
CA SER A 31 -5.58 6.43 4.03
C SER A 31 -4.65 5.96 5.16
N GLY A 32 -4.90 4.75 5.65
CA GLY A 32 -4.16 4.13 6.74
C GLY A 32 -3.06 3.19 6.24
N ASP A 33 -1.98 3.11 7.01
CA ASP A 33 -1.01 2.02 6.93
C ASP A 33 -1.70 0.69 7.28
N PHE A 34 -1.43 -0.36 6.53
CA PHE A 34 -1.98 -1.69 6.78
C PHE A 34 -0.98 -2.79 6.42
N LYS A 35 -1.12 -3.94 7.08
CA LYS A 35 -0.21 -5.08 6.90
C LYS A 35 -0.58 -5.93 5.69
N TYR A 36 0.39 -6.61 5.10
CA TYR A 36 0.18 -7.49 3.93
C TYR A 36 -0.82 -8.63 4.17
N ASN A 37 -0.91 -9.12 5.42
CA ASN A 37 -1.79 -10.23 5.82
C ASN A 37 -3.18 -9.79 6.30
N ASP A 38 -3.55 -8.53 6.07
CA ASP A 38 -4.89 -8.02 6.37
C ASP A 38 -5.98 -8.83 5.63
N LYS A 39 -7.11 -9.08 6.29
CA LYS A 39 -8.20 -9.91 5.75
C LYS A 39 -8.98 -9.25 4.61
N SER A 40 -8.79 -7.96 4.37
CA SER A 40 -9.41 -7.28 3.24
C SER A 40 -8.91 -7.83 1.90
N ASP A 41 -9.61 -7.49 0.83
CA ASP A 41 -9.20 -7.81 -0.54
C ASP A 41 -8.60 -6.58 -1.25
N ASN A 42 -8.21 -5.56 -0.49
CA ASN A 42 -7.62 -4.33 -1.04
C ASN A 42 -6.17 -4.58 -1.49
N ASP A 43 -5.79 -3.99 -2.62
CA ASP A 43 -4.39 -3.96 -3.05
C ASP A 43 -3.56 -2.99 -2.18
N GLY A 44 -2.25 -3.16 -2.21
CA GLY A 44 -1.30 -2.23 -1.60
C GLY A 44 -0.82 -1.20 -2.62
N ARG A 45 -0.59 0.04 -2.19
CA ARG A 45 0.13 1.05 -2.97
C ARG A 45 1.16 1.75 -2.10
N LEU A 46 2.17 2.35 -2.73
CA LEU A 46 3.19 3.09 -2.01
C LEU A 46 2.62 4.42 -1.52
N GLY A 47 2.45 4.53 -0.20
CA GLY A 47 2.10 5.78 0.48
C GLY A 47 3.32 6.41 1.13
N PHE A 48 3.23 7.71 1.43
CA PHE A 48 4.24 8.41 2.22
C PHE A 48 3.61 9.41 3.19
N LYS A 49 4.30 9.65 4.31
CA LYS A 49 4.02 10.71 5.27
C LYS A 49 5.30 11.50 5.48
N LYS A 50 5.18 12.83 5.52
CA LYS A 50 6.28 13.70 5.94
C LYS A 50 6.25 13.81 7.47
N THR A 51 7.41 13.73 8.11
CA THR A 51 7.52 14.07 9.53
C THR A 51 7.07 15.51 9.74
N LYS A 52 6.29 15.75 10.81
CA LYS A 52 5.91 17.10 11.22
C LYS A 52 7.06 17.82 11.92
N ASP A 53 7.98 17.05 12.48
CA ASP A 53 9.14 17.57 13.19
C ASP A 53 10.20 17.98 12.15
N LEU A 54 10.56 19.26 12.17
CA LEU A 54 11.64 19.84 11.41
C LEU A 54 12.91 19.66 12.23
N GLU A 55 13.89 18.89 11.74
CA GLU A 55 15.20 18.92 12.37
C GLU A 55 15.97 20.12 11.81
N LEU A 56 16.55 20.92 12.72
CA LEU A 56 17.32 22.09 12.36
C LEU A 56 18.79 21.71 12.38
N VAL A 57 19.44 21.74 11.22
CA VAL A 57 20.84 21.35 11.08
C VAL A 57 21.61 22.52 10.50
N THR A 58 22.74 22.89 11.11
CA THR A 58 23.66 23.86 10.50
C THR A 58 24.45 23.15 9.41
N LEU A 59 24.27 23.58 8.15
CA LEU A 59 24.99 23.02 7.01
C LEU A 59 26.41 23.58 6.91
N LYS A 60 26.56 24.90 7.08
CA LYS A 60 27.86 25.58 6.92
C LYS A 60 27.84 26.94 7.59
N GLU A 61 28.95 27.29 8.23
CA GLU A 61 29.27 28.69 8.59
C GLU A 61 30.29 29.24 7.59
N THR A 62 30.11 30.48 7.14
CA THR A 62 30.99 31.09 6.15
C THR A 62 31.01 32.62 6.23
N ASP A 63 32.13 33.22 5.86
CA ASP A 63 32.28 34.66 5.66
C ASP A 63 32.38 35.04 4.16
N GLN A 64 32.23 34.07 3.27
CA GLN A 64 32.51 34.20 1.83
C GLN A 64 31.43 34.99 1.06
N PHE A 65 30.27 35.23 1.66
CA PHE A 65 29.26 36.04 1.00
C PHE A 65 29.64 37.52 1.07
N HIS A 66 29.97 38.06 -0.11
CA HIS A 66 30.31 39.48 -0.29
C HIS A 66 29.08 40.39 -0.46
N ARG A 67 27.90 39.78 -0.65
CA ARG A 67 26.60 40.47 -0.72
C ARG A 67 25.57 39.71 0.10
N LEU A 68 24.49 40.40 0.45
CA LEU A 68 23.30 39.76 1.00
C LEU A 68 22.63 38.92 -0.09
N LEU A 69 22.22 37.71 0.28
CA LEU A 69 21.44 36.83 -0.57
C LEU A 69 19.96 36.96 -0.23
N ASP A 70 19.13 36.81 -1.25
CA ASP A 70 17.68 36.92 -1.11
C ASP A 70 17.00 35.56 -1.11
N LYS A 71 15.77 35.53 -0.62
CA LYS A 71 14.89 34.35 -0.76
C LYS A 71 14.73 34.01 -2.25
N GLY A 72 14.85 32.72 -2.57
CA GLY A 72 14.79 32.19 -3.94
C GLY A 72 16.15 32.15 -4.64
N GLU A 73 17.20 32.75 -4.06
CA GLU A 73 18.54 32.57 -4.62
C GLU A 73 19.10 31.19 -4.31
N SER A 74 19.90 30.67 -5.24
CA SER A 74 20.55 29.36 -5.09
C SER A 74 21.97 29.48 -4.56
N ILE A 75 22.32 28.61 -3.62
CA ILE A 75 23.66 28.47 -3.03
C ILE A 75 24.19 27.07 -3.27
N SER A 76 25.51 26.95 -3.45
CA SER A 76 26.17 25.65 -3.55
C SER A 76 27.03 25.39 -2.32
N ILE A 77 26.78 24.26 -1.66
CA ILE A 77 27.53 23.79 -0.49
C ILE A 77 27.97 22.36 -0.78
N GLU A 78 29.28 22.13 -0.78
CA GLU A 78 29.87 20.79 -0.96
C GLU A 78 29.37 20.06 -2.23
N GLY A 79 29.06 20.81 -3.29
CA GLY A 79 28.56 20.28 -4.55
C GLY A 79 27.03 20.11 -4.61
N ASN A 80 26.31 20.30 -3.50
CA ASN A 80 24.85 20.32 -3.47
C ASN A 80 24.31 21.74 -3.70
N HIS A 81 23.22 21.85 -4.44
CA HIS A 81 22.55 23.12 -4.69
C HIS A 81 21.30 23.24 -3.80
N TYR A 82 21.19 24.34 -3.08
CA TYR A 82 20.05 24.65 -2.23
C TYR A 82 19.45 25.99 -2.63
N GLU A 83 18.13 26.10 -2.53
CA GLU A 83 17.41 27.36 -2.68
C GLU A 83 17.13 27.96 -1.30
N ILE A 84 17.38 29.25 -1.15
CA ILE A 84 17.13 29.96 0.11
C ILE A 84 15.63 30.13 0.29
N ALA A 85 15.09 29.48 1.33
CA ALA A 85 13.68 29.56 1.70
C ALA A 85 13.37 30.80 2.55
N GLU A 86 14.32 31.21 3.41
CA GLU A 86 14.16 32.33 4.34
C GLU A 86 15.51 32.93 4.74
N VAL A 87 15.54 34.24 4.97
CA VAL A 87 16.72 34.99 5.39
C VAL A 87 16.39 35.71 6.69
N VAL A 88 17.18 35.48 7.73
CA VAL A 88 17.02 36.11 9.05
C VAL A 88 18.26 36.94 9.35
N HIS A 89 18.05 38.20 9.72
CA HIS A 89 19.10 39.13 10.11
C HIS A 89 19.28 39.09 11.63
N GLY A 90 20.44 38.60 12.08
CA GLY A 90 20.81 38.57 13.49
C GLY A 90 21.16 39.96 14.02
N VAL A 91 21.01 40.13 15.34
CA VAL A 91 21.26 41.42 16.03
C VAL A 91 22.75 41.82 15.97
N ASP A 92 23.65 40.85 15.83
CA ASP A 92 25.11 41.04 15.79
C ASP A 92 25.68 41.19 14.36
N GLY A 93 24.83 41.42 13.36
CA GLY A 93 25.25 41.48 11.95
C GLY A 93 25.57 40.11 11.33
N ILE A 94 25.18 39.03 12.01
CA ILE A 94 25.24 37.66 11.50
C ILE A 94 24.00 37.41 10.62
N MET A 95 24.23 36.86 9.44
CA MET A 95 23.16 36.47 8.51
C MET A 95 22.82 35.00 8.66
N GLU A 96 21.56 34.67 8.80
CA GLU A 96 21.10 33.28 8.79
C GLU A 96 20.31 32.99 7.51
N TYR A 97 20.82 32.07 6.71
CA TYR A 97 20.17 31.60 5.48
C TYR A 97 19.55 30.23 5.73
N TRP A 98 18.23 30.13 5.61
CA TRP A 98 17.49 28.91 5.80
C TRP A 98 17.19 28.25 4.46
N VAL A 99 17.42 26.94 4.39
CA VAL A 99 17.10 26.10 3.23
C VAL A 99 16.19 24.96 3.67
N ASP A 100 15.23 24.60 2.82
CA ASP A 100 14.36 23.45 3.07
C ASP A 100 14.96 22.22 2.39
N VAL A 101 15.15 21.14 3.15
CA VAL A 101 15.74 19.90 2.66
C VAL A 101 14.77 18.75 2.93
N GLU A 102 14.38 18.04 1.89
CA GLU A 102 13.58 16.82 2.02
C GLU A 102 14.50 15.60 1.94
N TYR A 103 14.47 14.75 2.95
CA TYR A 103 15.17 13.48 2.96
C TYR A 103 14.20 12.32 2.73
N ASP A 104 14.53 11.47 1.75
CA ASP A 104 13.80 10.24 1.48
C ASP A 104 14.36 9.11 2.34
N ASP A 105 13.54 8.52 3.21
CA ASP A 105 13.93 7.33 3.97
C ASP A 105 13.84 6.09 3.08
N GLU A 106 14.92 5.85 2.32
CA GLU A 106 15.07 4.71 1.41
C GLU A 106 14.77 3.38 2.09
N LYS A 107 15.17 3.21 3.36
CA LYS A 107 14.89 1.98 4.12
C LYS A 107 13.39 1.77 4.31
N SER A 108 12.66 2.84 4.63
CA SER A 108 11.20 2.76 4.75
C SER A 108 10.52 2.48 3.40
N ARG A 109 11.08 3.02 2.30
CA ARG A 109 10.59 2.78 0.94
C ARG A 109 10.76 1.32 0.54
N ASP A 110 11.95 0.76 0.73
CA ASP A 110 12.24 -0.64 0.41
C ASP A 110 11.36 -1.59 1.22
N LYS A 111 11.13 -1.27 2.50
CA LYS A 111 10.24 -2.04 3.36
C LYS A 111 8.79 -1.99 2.85
N ALA A 112 8.30 -0.81 2.49
CA ALA A 112 6.94 -0.65 1.96
C ALA A 112 6.76 -1.41 0.64
N LEU A 113 7.75 -1.36 -0.26
CA LEU A 113 7.73 -2.11 -1.53
C LEU A 113 7.67 -3.63 -1.30
N LYS A 114 8.47 -4.15 -0.35
CA LYS A 114 8.40 -5.56 0.04
C LYS A 114 7.03 -5.95 0.61
N GLU A 115 6.42 -5.09 1.40
CA GLU A 115 5.08 -5.36 1.94
C GLU A 115 4.02 -5.40 0.84
N ILE A 116 4.14 -4.55 -0.19
CA ILE A 116 3.28 -4.57 -1.39
C ILE A 116 3.45 -5.87 -2.17
N GLU A 117 4.69 -6.31 -2.40
CA GLU A 117 4.97 -7.58 -3.10
C GLU A 117 4.39 -8.79 -2.32
N LEU A 118 4.56 -8.82 -1.00
CA LEU A 118 3.96 -9.85 -0.14
C LEU A 118 2.42 -9.82 -0.19
N ARG A 119 1.84 -8.62 -0.35
CA ARG A 119 0.40 -8.45 -0.44
C ARG A 119 -0.15 -9.02 -1.74
N GLU A 120 0.51 -8.76 -2.87
CA GLU A 120 0.13 -9.32 -4.17
C GLU A 120 0.14 -10.85 -4.13
N ALA A 121 1.22 -11.46 -3.60
CA ALA A 121 1.32 -12.91 -3.44
C ALA A 121 0.25 -13.48 -2.50
N PHE A 122 -0.08 -12.77 -1.40
CA PHE A 122 -1.12 -13.19 -0.47
C PHE A 122 -2.51 -13.21 -1.12
N LEU A 123 -2.84 -12.17 -1.91
CA LEU A 123 -4.11 -12.08 -2.63
C LEU A 123 -4.22 -13.13 -3.74
N GLU A 124 -3.12 -13.41 -4.45
CA GLU A 124 -3.06 -14.48 -5.43
C GLU A 124 -3.31 -15.85 -4.78
N GLY A 125 -2.66 -16.14 -3.65
CA GLY A 125 -2.88 -17.36 -2.88
C GLY A 125 -4.35 -17.54 -2.47
N ARG A 126 -5.01 -16.49 -1.99
CA ARG A 126 -6.44 -16.51 -1.62
C ARG A 126 -7.35 -16.76 -2.82
N LYS A 127 -7.03 -16.21 -4.00
CA LYS A 127 -7.79 -16.49 -5.23
C LYS A 127 -7.71 -17.97 -5.57
N VAL A 128 -6.51 -18.56 -5.57
CA VAL A 128 -6.30 -19.98 -5.84
C VAL A 128 -7.03 -20.88 -4.85
N GLU A 129 -7.02 -20.54 -3.55
CA GLU A 129 -7.80 -21.28 -2.53
C GLU A 129 -9.31 -21.20 -2.80
N SER A 130 -9.80 -20.00 -3.13
CA SER A 130 -11.22 -19.81 -3.41
C SER A 130 -11.70 -20.61 -4.63
N GLU A 131 -10.86 -20.74 -5.66
CA GLU A 131 -11.14 -21.55 -6.85
C GLU A 131 -11.15 -23.04 -6.53
N LYS A 132 -10.20 -23.52 -5.71
CA LYS A 132 -10.18 -24.92 -5.24
C LYS A 132 -11.44 -25.26 -4.44
N VAL A 133 -11.88 -24.39 -3.54
CA VAL A 133 -13.10 -24.60 -2.75
C VAL A 133 -14.33 -24.64 -3.66
N LYS A 134 -14.41 -23.77 -4.69
CA LYS A 134 -15.48 -23.82 -5.68
C LYS A 134 -15.51 -25.17 -6.41
N LEU A 135 -14.37 -25.65 -6.88
CA LEU A 135 -14.25 -26.94 -7.58
C LEU A 135 -14.73 -28.11 -6.71
N ILE A 136 -14.25 -28.19 -5.46
CA ILE A 136 -14.66 -29.23 -4.51
C ILE A 136 -16.18 -29.19 -4.25
N ASN A 137 -16.76 -27.99 -4.10
CA ASN A 137 -18.19 -27.84 -3.91
C ASN A 137 -18.99 -28.28 -5.15
N THR A 138 -18.54 -27.97 -6.37
CA THR A 138 -19.15 -28.51 -7.59
C THR A 138 -19.06 -30.02 -7.68
N ASP A 139 -17.92 -30.62 -7.36
CA ASP A 139 -17.76 -32.09 -7.38
C ASP A 139 -18.67 -32.77 -6.36
N HIS A 140 -18.82 -32.18 -5.17
CA HIS A 140 -19.76 -32.65 -4.16
C HIS A 140 -21.22 -32.54 -4.62
N ILE A 141 -21.60 -31.45 -5.29
CA ILE A 141 -22.96 -31.26 -5.81
C ILE A 141 -23.24 -32.26 -6.95
N VAL A 142 -22.31 -32.41 -7.89
CA VAL A 142 -22.46 -33.36 -9.01
C VAL A 142 -22.58 -34.78 -8.49
N SER A 143 -21.73 -35.19 -7.55
CA SER A 143 -21.79 -36.54 -6.97
C SER A 143 -23.09 -36.80 -6.21
N SER A 144 -23.63 -35.82 -5.46
CA SER A 144 -24.91 -35.98 -4.77
C SER A 144 -26.08 -36.14 -5.75
N VAL A 145 -26.12 -35.34 -6.82
CA VAL A 145 -27.17 -35.40 -7.84
C VAL A 145 -27.15 -36.74 -8.58
N LEU A 146 -25.97 -37.20 -9.01
CA LEU A 146 -25.80 -38.51 -9.65
C LEU A 146 -26.24 -39.66 -8.73
N HIS A 147 -25.97 -39.55 -7.43
CA HIS A 147 -26.39 -40.56 -6.46
C HIS A 147 -27.91 -40.58 -6.25
N GLU A 148 -28.57 -39.42 -6.23
CA GLU A 148 -30.04 -39.34 -6.18
C GLU A 148 -30.67 -39.95 -7.42
N GLU A 149 -30.22 -39.59 -8.63
CA GLU A 149 -30.73 -40.17 -9.89
C GLU A 149 -30.58 -41.71 -9.92
N ALA A 150 -29.43 -42.22 -9.48
CA ALA A 150 -29.19 -43.66 -9.39
C ALA A 150 -30.16 -44.37 -8.43
N THR A 151 -30.49 -43.74 -7.29
CA THR A 151 -31.46 -44.31 -6.34
C THR A 151 -32.89 -44.28 -6.86
N VAL A 152 -33.28 -43.20 -7.54
CA VAL A 152 -34.59 -43.06 -8.20
C VAL A 152 -34.75 -44.12 -9.29
N SER A 153 -33.73 -44.29 -10.14
CA SER A 153 -33.70 -45.31 -11.19
C SER A 153 -33.81 -46.75 -10.64
N LYS A 154 -33.09 -47.06 -9.55
CA LYS A 154 -33.23 -48.36 -8.85
C LYS A 154 -34.63 -48.59 -8.30
N LYS A 155 -35.26 -47.58 -7.68
CA LYS A 155 -36.65 -47.68 -7.19
C LYS A 155 -37.63 -47.92 -8.33
N ALA A 156 -37.51 -47.18 -9.43
CA ALA A 156 -38.35 -47.33 -10.62
C ALA A 156 -38.26 -48.75 -11.21
N ARG A 157 -37.04 -49.28 -11.39
CA ARG A 157 -36.84 -50.67 -11.86
C ARG A 157 -37.47 -51.71 -10.93
N LYS A 158 -37.39 -51.49 -9.61
CA LYS A 158 -37.96 -52.40 -8.60
C LYS A 158 -39.50 -52.41 -8.66
N ILE A 159 -40.13 -51.25 -8.87
CA ILE A 159 -41.58 -51.12 -9.08
C ILE A 159 -42.00 -51.83 -10.37
N LEU A 160 -41.27 -51.58 -11.47
CA LEU A 160 -41.57 -52.17 -12.78
C LEU A 160 -41.49 -53.71 -12.76
N ASN A 161 -40.51 -54.27 -12.06
CA ASN A 161 -40.37 -55.72 -11.88
C ASN A 161 -41.48 -56.32 -11.01
N LYS A 162 -41.96 -55.60 -9.98
CA LYS A 162 -43.14 -56.02 -9.20
C LYS A 162 -44.40 -56.06 -10.07
N LEU A 163 -44.62 -55.03 -10.91
CA LEU A 163 -45.75 -54.97 -11.83
C LEU A 163 -45.71 -56.10 -12.88
N LYS A 164 -44.54 -56.40 -13.45
CA LYS A 164 -44.36 -57.53 -14.38
C LYS A 164 -44.68 -58.88 -13.73
N LYS A 165 -44.20 -59.13 -12.50
CA LYS A 165 -44.51 -60.36 -11.75
C LYS A 165 -45.99 -60.49 -11.37
N ALA A 166 -46.66 -59.38 -11.07
CA ALA A 166 -48.09 -59.39 -10.77
C ALA A 166 -48.94 -59.71 -12.02
N ARG A 167 -48.49 -59.27 -13.21
CA ARG A 167 -49.15 -59.57 -14.48
C ARG A 167 -48.97 -61.00 -14.97
N SER A 168 -47.85 -61.67 -14.67
CA SER A 168 -47.61 -63.06 -15.12
C SER A 168 -48.25 -64.14 -14.22
N LYS A 169 -48.95 -63.74 -13.14
CA LYS A 169 -49.67 -64.64 -12.22
C LYS A 169 -51.20 -64.61 -12.42
N LYS A 170 -51.69 -63.90 -13.43
CA LYS A 170 -53.06 -63.98 -13.94
C LYS A 170 -53.04 -64.77 -15.24
#